data_AF-F0QWZ0-F1
#
_entry.id   AF-F0QWZ0-F1
#
_cell.length_a   1.000
_cell.length_b   1.000
_cell.length_c   1.000
_cell.angle_alpha   90.00
_cell.angle_beta   90.00
_cell.angle_gamma   90.00
#
_symmetry.space_group_name_H-M   'P 1'
#
loop_
_entity.id
_entity.type
_entity.pdbx_description
1 polymer ?
#
loop_
_entity_poly.entity_id
_entity_poly.type
_entity_poly.pdbx_seq_one_letter_code
_entity_poly.pdbx_strand_id
1 'polypeptide(L)'
;MSIEEARAKLMALRDALIRIDGINNVLNTLPRLLLETLLIIGVVFGIYILFSLWYLVAMPVRLAFLSSVGGLLSIALLIAIPANAYLSIERLSKVADRYDNWPELINRGISGILEILSTLDFTDIEYRINRARAGYVLFIVVKLLALAFLLLLIALFVMFWITVFLGYAEPPMWLSATIVIVITITITLALEWDSLVNDVKRLWSLGGLIIELRWLYHELQGIQT
;
A
#
# COMPACT_ATOMS: atom_id res chain seq x y z
N MET A 1 19.18 -9.96 30.79
CA MET A 1 17.87 -9.41 30.35
C MET A 1 16.75 -10.16 31.10
N SER A 2 15.61 -9.53 31.44
CA SER A 2 14.50 -10.29 32.09
C SER A 2 13.70 -11.11 31.06
N ILE A 3 13.07 -12.21 31.49
CA ILE A 3 12.24 -13.07 30.60
C ILE A 3 11.08 -12.27 30.00
N GLU A 4 10.49 -11.35 30.78
CA GLU A 4 9.40 -10.50 30.32
C GLU A 4 9.86 -9.51 29.25
N GLU A 5 11.09 -9.01 29.37
CA GLU A 5 11.71 -8.15 28.38
C GLU A 5 12.03 -8.94 27.08
N ALA A 6 12.48 -10.19 27.19
CA ALA A 6 12.67 -11.09 26.05
C ALA A 6 11.36 -11.36 25.30
N ARG A 7 10.30 -11.64 26.04
CA ARG A 7 8.95 -11.84 25.52
C ARG A 7 8.44 -10.60 24.76
N ALA A 8 8.60 -9.41 25.34
CA ALA A 8 8.21 -8.17 24.68
C ALA A 8 8.99 -7.92 23.37
N LYS A 9 10.31 -8.15 23.38
CA LYS A 9 11.16 -7.99 22.18
C LYS A 9 10.85 -9.01 21.09
N LEU A 10 10.58 -10.27 21.45
CA LEU A 10 10.18 -11.30 20.49
C LEU A 10 8.81 -11.02 19.86
N MET A 11 7.83 -10.54 20.63
CA MET A 11 6.55 -10.10 20.09
C MET A 11 6.72 -8.88 19.16
N ALA A 12 7.56 -7.92 19.55
CA ALA A 12 7.88 -6.77 18.70
C ALA A 12 8.57 -7.19 17.38
N LEU A 13 9.49 -8.17 17.43
CA LEU A 13 10.12 -8.77 16.25
C LEU A 13 9.09 -9.45 15.37
N ARG A 14 8.23 -10.32 15.94
CA ARG A 14 7.16 -11.03 15.21
C ARG A 14 6.34 -10.04 14.39
N ASP A 15 5.76 -9.07 15.07
CA ASP A 15 4.84 -8.12 14.46
C ASP A 15 5.56 -7.26 13.39
N ALA A 16 6.87 -7.02 13.55
CA ALA A 16 7.68 -6.32 12.56
C ALA A 16 8.03 -7.20 11.35
N LEU A 17 8.34 -8.48 11.57
CA LEU A 17 8.60 -9.46 10.51
C LEU A 17 7.34 -9.70 9.66
N ILE A 18 6.17 -9.80 10.29
CA ILE A 18 4.88 -9.88 9.58
C ILE A 18 4.72 -8.67 8.65
N ARG A 19 5.00 -7.46 9.15
CA ARG A 19 4.93 -6.24 8.35
C ARG A 19 5.92 -6.23 7.18
N ILE A 20 7.14 -6.72 7.42
CA ILE A 20 8.21 -6.80 6.41
C ILE A 20 7.90 -7.83 5.34
N ASP A 21 7.38 -8.99 5.72
CA ASP A 21 6.93 -10.01 4.77
C ASP A 21 5.79 -9.46 3.91
N GLY A 22 4.88 -8.68 4.50
CA GLY A 22 3.87 -7.91 3.77
C GLY A 22 4.46 -6.95 2.73
N ILE A 23 5.42 -6.11 3.14
CA ILE A 23 6.10 -5.16 2.23
C ILE A 23 6.84 -5.90 1.11
N ASN A 24 7.60 -6.94 1.45
CA ASN A 24 8.36 -7.74 0.49
C ASN A 24 7.45 -8.50 -0.48
N ASN A 25 6.31 -9.00 0.00
CA ASN A 25 5.31 -9.64 -0.85
C ASN A 25 4.76 -8.65 -1.88
N VAL A 26 4.35 -7.45 -1.42
CA VAL A 26 3.90 -6.39 -2.33
C VAL A 26 4.98 -6.07 -3.36
N LEU A 27 6.23 -5.85 -2.92
CA LEU A 27 7.36 -5.55 -3.82
C LEU A 27 7.62 -6.64 -4.85
N ASN A 28 7.45 -7.92 -4.50
CA ASN A 28 7.57 -9.03 -5.45
C ASN A 28 6.46 -8.99 -6.52
N THR A 29 5.23 -8.68 -6.13
CA THR A 29 4.07 -8.58 -7.03
C THR A 29 3.95 -7.22 -7.74
N LEU A 30 4.71 -6.21 -7.33
CA LEU A 30 4.57 -4.84 -7.81
C LEU A 30 4.78 -4.70 -9.33
N PRO A 31 5.75 -5.37 -9.97
CA PRO A 31 5.88 -5.35 -11.43
C PRO A 31 4.62 -5.88 -12.13
N ARG A 32 4.01 -6.94 -11.58
CA ARG A 32 2.77 -7.52 -12.10
C ARG A 32 1.59 -6.57 -11.91
N LEU A 33 1.44 -5.97 -10.74
CA LEU A 33 0.39 -4.97 -10.47
C LEU A 33 0.52 -3.76 -11.40
N LEU A 34 1.75 -3.28 -11.64
CA LEU A 34 2.00 -2.20 -12.59
C LEU A 34 1.56 -2.60 -14.00
N LEU A 35 1.93 -3.80 -14.46
CA LEU A 35 1.59 -4.28 -15.80
C LEU A 35 0.08 -4.47 -15.97
N GLU A 36 -0.60 -5.04 -14.97
CA GLU A 36 -2.06 -5.17 -14.94
C GLU A 36 -2.73 -3.80 -14.99
N THR A 37 -2.27 -2.85 -14.18
CA THR A 37 -2.79 -1.46 -14.16
C THR A 37 -2.59 -0.78 -15.52
N LEU A 38 -1.40 -0.92 -16.11
CA LEU A 38 -1.05 -0.31 -17.40
C LEU A 38 -1.86 -0.90 -18.55
N LEU A 39 -2.14 -2.21 -18.49
CA LEU A 39 -3.00 -2.90 -19.47
C LEU A 39 -4.44 -2.39 -19.35
N ILE A 40 -4.98 -2.25 -18.15
CA ILE A 40 -6.33 -1.69 -17.97
C ILE A 40 -6.38 -0.24 -18.47
N ILE A 41 -5.39 0.60 -18.14
CA ILE A 41 -5.29 1.98 -18.67
C ILE A 41 -5.26 1.95 -20.20
N GLY A 42 -4.42 1.10 -20.81
CA GLY A 42 -4.33 0.96 -22.26
C GLY A 42 -5.65 0.54 -22.91
N VAL A 43 -6.38 -0.39 -22.29
CA VAL A 43 -7.72 -0.81 -22.74
C VAL A 43 -8.73 0.34 -22.63
N VAL A 44 -8.75 1.07 -21.51
CA VAL A 44 -9.66 2.21 -21.31
C VAL A 44 -9.38 3.33 -22.32
N PHE A 45 -8.11 3.69 -22.53
CA PHE A 45 -7.73 4.66 -23.55
C PHE A 45 -8.06 4.17 -24.96
N GLY A 46 -7.84 2.89 -25.27
CA GLY A 46 -8.19 2.30 -26.56
C GLY A 46 -9.70 2.36 -26.84
N ILE A 47 -10.52 2.01 -25.83
CA ILE A 47 -11.99 2.12 -25.90
C ILE A 47 -12.40 3.58 -26.09
N TYR A 48 -11.79 4.50 -25.34
CA TYR A 48 -12.07 5.94 -25.48
C TYR A 48 -11.71 6.45 -26.88
N ILE A 49 -10.55 6.09 -27.43
CA ILE A 49 -10.14 6.47 -28.79
C ILE A 49 -11.10 5.91 -29.84
N LEU A 50 -11.47 4.62 -29.74
CA LEU A 50 -12.45 3.99 -30.62
C LEU A 50 -13.81 4.71 -30.54
N PHE A 51 -14.25 5.05 -29.33
CA PHE A 51 -15.46 5.82 -29.11
C PHE A 51 -15.39 7.22 -29.74
N SER A 52 -14.28 7.95 -29.55
CA SER A 52 -14.05 9.27 -30.14
C SER A 52 -13.98 9.23 -31.67
N LEU A 53 -13.34 8.21 -32.26
CA LEU A 53 -13.29 8.02 -33.71
C LEU A 53 -14.66 7.68 -34.28
N TRP A 54 -15.41 6.80 -33.61
CA TRP A 54 -16.78 6.50 -33.98
C TRP A 54 -17.69 7.74 -33.87
N TYR A 55 -17.51 8.56 -32.84
CA TYR A 55 -18.21 9.84 -32.64
C TYR A 55 -17.91 10.85 -33.76
N LEU A 56 -16.66 10.91 -34.23
CA LEU A 56 -16.26 11.79 -35.35
C LEU A 56 -16.87 11.36 -36.69
N VAL A 57 -17.10 10.05 -36.88
CA VAL A 57 -17.66 9.50 -38.12
C VAL A 57 -19.19 9.47 -38.10
N ALA A 58 -19.82 9.32 -36.93
CA ALA A 58 -21.26 9.29 -36.74
C ALA A 58 -21.85 10.69 -36.41
N MET A 59 -21.99 11.56 -37.41
CA MET A 59 -22.67 12.87 -37.30
C MET A 59 -24.22 12.76 -37.16
N PRO A 60 -24.90 13.81 -36.68
CA PRO A 60 -25.59 13.89 -35.39
C PRO A 60 -27.03 13.35 -35.45
N VAL A 61 -27.25 12.10 -35.04
CA VAL A 61 -28.62 11.63 -34.80
C VAL A 61 -28.69 10.97 -33.43
N ARG A 62 -29.21 11.75 -32.47
CA ARG A 62 -29.82 11.29 -31.21
C ARG A 62 -29.03 10.23 -30.45
N LEU A 63 -27.95 10.64 -29.80
CA LEU A 63 -27.13 9.74 -28.99
C LEU A 63 -26.85 10.22 -27.57
N ALA A 64 -27.65 11.17 -27.05
CA ALA A 64 -27.49 11.69 -25.69
C ALA A 64 -27.50 10.61 -24.60
N PHE A 65 -28.16 9.47 -24.84
CA PHE A 65 -28.21 8.32 -23.92
C PHE A 65 -26.97 7.42 -24.01
N LEU A 66 -26.46 7.14 -25.21
CA LEU A 66 -25.23 6.34 -25.42
C LEU A 66 -23.97 7.12 -25.01
N SER A 67 -23.96 8.45 -25.18
CA SER A 67 -22.88 9.31 -24.68
C SER A 67 -22.85 9.38 -23.14
N SER A 68 -24.02 9.33 -22.48
CA SER A 68 -24.11 9.34 -21.01
C SER A 68 -23.75 7.98 -20.39
N VAL A 69 -24.17 6.86 -20.99
CA VAL A 69 -23.74 5.53 -20.53
C VAL A 69 -22.24 5.31 -20.76
N GLY A 70 -21.70 5.69 -21.92
CA GLY A 70 -20.26 5.62 -22.21
C GLY A 70 -19.42 6.51 -21.29
N GLY A 71 -19.91 7.71 -20.96
CA GLY A 71 -19.29 8.60 -19.98
C GLY A 71 -19.27 7.99 -18.56
N LEU A 72 -20.39 7.43 -18.12
CA LEU A 72 -20.48 6.75 -16.82
C LEU A 72 -19.57 5.52 -16.74
N LEU A 73 -19.49 4.72 -17.79
CA LEU A 73 -18.57 3.58 -17.89
C LEU A 73 -17.10 4.04 -17.82
N SER A 74 -16.77 5.13 -18.51
CA SER A 74 -15.41 5.70 -18.48
C SER A 74 -15.05 6.20 -17.07
N ILE A 75 -15.98 6.86 -16.37
CA ILE A 75 -15.79 7.31 -14.98
C ILE A 75 -15.66 6.11 -14.03
N ALA A 76 -16.53 5.10 -14.17
CA ALA A 76 -16.48 3.90 -13.35
C ALA A 76 -15.15 3.16 -13.52
N LEU A 77 -14.64 3.05 -14.76
CA LEU A 77 -13.34 2.46 -15.06
C LEU A 77 -12.19 3.31 -14.51
N LEU A 78 -12.25 4.63 -14.64
CA LEU A 78 -11.25 5.55 -14.09
C LEU A 78 -11.11 5.42 -12.57
N ILE A 79 -12.21 5.18 -11.85
CA ILE A 79 -12.20 4.97 -10.39
C ILE A 79 -11.80 3.52 -10.04
N ALA A 80 -12.27 2.53 -10.80
CA ALA A 80 -12.01 1.12 -10.52
C ALA A 80 -10.52 0.75 -10.60
N ILE A 81 -9.77 1.36 -11.53
CA ILE A 81 -8.32 1.12 -11.70
C ILE A 81 -7.51 1.47 -10.43
N PRO A 82 -7.50 2.73 -9.94
CA PRO A 82 -6.76 3.11 -8.75
C PRO A 82 -7.32 2.44 -7.49
N ALA A 83 -8.64 2.21 -7.41
CA ALA A 83 -9.23 1.48 -6.30
C ALA A 83 -8.73 0.03 -6.24
N ASN A 84 -8.70 -0.67 -7.38
CA ASN A 84 -8.17 -2.03 -7.45
C ASN A 84 -6.68 -2.07 -7.11
N ALA A 85 -5.88 -1.11 -7.59
CA ALA A 85 -4.47 -1.01 -7.26
C ALA A 85 -4.25 -0.79 -5.75
N TYR A 86 -4.96 0.16 -5.15
CA TYR A 86 -4.87 0.45 -3.71
C TYR A 86 -5.30 -0.76 -2.86
N LEU A 87 -6.46 -1.37 -3.16
CA LEU A 87 -6.95 -2.53 -2.42
C LEU A 87 -6.07 -3.76 -2.60
N SER A 88 -5.47 -3.96 -3.77
CA SER A 88 -4.54 -5.06 -4.00
C SER A 88 -3.27 -4.89 -3.17
N ILE A 89 -2.72 -3.69 -3.12
CA ILE A 89 -1.57 -3.36 -2.25
C ILE A 89 -1.92 -3.65 -0.78
N GLU A 90 -3.10 -3.22 -0.33
CA GLU A 90 -3.52 -3.45 1.06
C GLU A 90 -3.69 -4.94 1.36
N ARG A 91 -4.35 -5.71 0.49
CA ARG A 91 -4.52 -7.16 0.64
C ARG A 91 -3.18 -7.88 0.66
N LEU A 92 -2.26 -7.53 -0.25
CA LEU A 92 -0.95 -8.16 -0.37
C LEU A 92 -0.02 -7.82 0.81
N SER A 93 -0.24 -6.68 1.46
CA SER A 93 0.48 -6.30 2.68
C SER A 93 0.07 -7.10 3.91
N LYS A 94 -1.11 -7.72 3.89
CA LYS A 94 -1.63 -8.60 4.95
C LYS A 94 -1.24 -10.05 4.61
N VAL A 95 0.02 -10.42 4.90
CA VAL A 95 0.49 -11.81 4.73
C VAL A 95 0.07 -12.65 5.94
N ALA A 96 -0.43 -13.86 5.69
CA ALA A 96 -0.85 -14.82 6.71
C ALA A 96 0.33 -15.57 7.34
N ASP A 97 0.30 -15.64 8.68
CA ASP A 97 0.59 -16.76 9.59
C ASP A 97 1.95 -17.46 9.57
N ARG A 98 3.03 -16.86 9.04
CA ARG A 98 4.38 -17.46 9.19
C ARG A 98 4.84 -17.53 10.66
N TYR A 99 4.34 -16.64 11.52
CA TYR A 99 4.80 -16.50 12.91
C TYR A 99 3.65 -16.62 13.93
N ASP A 100 2.58 -17.32 13.57
CA ASP A 100 1.36 -17.37 14.39
C ASP A 100 1.43 -18.30 15.60
N ASN A 101 2.35 -19.24 15.57
CA ASN A 101 2.72 -20.09 16.69
C ASN A 101 3.62 -19.38 17.73
N TRP A 102 4.18 -18.21 17.42
CA TRP A 102 5.09 -17.51 18.34
C TRP A 102 4.47 -17.11 19.67
N PRO A 103 3.24 -16.55 19.73
CA PRO A 103 2.63 -16.19 21.02
C PRO A 103 2.49 -17.41 21.94
N GLU A 104 2.14 -18.58 21.39
CA GLU A 104 2.03 -19.83 22.15
C GLU A 104 3.40 -20.29 22.66
N LEU A 105 4.42 -20.28 21.80
CA LEU A 105 5.79 -20.66 22.15
C LEU A 105 6.39 -19.70 23.19
N ILE A 106 6.20 -18.39 23.04
CA ILE A 106 6.68 -17.39 24.00
C ILE A 106 6.03 -17.59 25.38
N ASN A 107 4.77 -18.02 25.43
CA ASN A 107 4.07 -18.33 26.69
C ASN A 107 4.60 -19.57 27.40
N ARG A 108 5.35 -20.45 26.73
CA ARG A 108 6.02 -21.62 27.34
C ARG A 108 7.26 -21.24 28.15
N GLY A 109 7.66 -19.96 28.16
CA GLY A 109 8.80 -19.45 28.93
C GLY A 109 10.14 -19.64 28.20
N ILE A 110 11.21 -19.90 28.94
CA ILE A 110 12.59 -19.92 28.41
C ILE A 110 12.77 -20.96 27.29
N SER A 111 12.17 -22.14 27.43
CA SER A 111 12.28 -23.22 26.43
C SER A 111 11.67 -22.83 25.08
N GLY A 112 10.49 -22.20 25.09
CA GLY A 112 9.85 -21.74 23.86
C GLY A 112 10.51 -20.50 23.25
N ILE A 113 11.08 -19.61 24.07
CA ILE A 113 11.92 -18.51 23.60
C ILE A 113 13.16 -19.04 22.84
N LEU A 114 13.82 -20.05 23.42
CA LEU A 114 14.98 -20.68 22.78
C LEU A 114 14.59 -21.43 21.50
N GLU A 115 13.46 -22.12 21.51
CA GLU A 115 12.92 -22.80 20.32
C GLU A 115 12.75 -21.80 19.16
N ILE A 116 12.12 -20.64 19.41
CA ILE A 116 12.00 -19.58 18.39
C ILE A 116 13.38 -19.10 17.93
N LEU A 117 14.28 -18.75 18.85
CA LEU A 117 15.62 -18.25 18.52
C LEU A 117 16.46 -19.25 17.73
N SER A 118 16.32 -20.54 18.01
CA SER A 118 17.02 -21.62 17.29
C SER A 118 16.53 -21.81 15.85
N THR A 119 15.27 -21.48 15.58
CA THR A 119 14.68 -21.56 14.24
C THR A 119 14.90 -20.29 13.40
N LEU A 120 15.39 -19.21 14.01
CA LEU A 120 15.58 -17.93 13.35
C LEU A 120 16.91 -17.90 12.58
N ASP A 121 16.82 -17.90 11.25
CA ASP A 121 17.96 -17.53 10.40
C ASP A 121 18.12 -16.00 10.40
N PHE A 122 18.99 -15.51 11.29
CA PHE A 122 19.30 -14.09 11.42
C PHE A 122 19.81 -13.46 10.11
N THR A 123 20.54 -14.20 9.28
CA THR A 123 21.09 -13.68 8.01
C THR A 123 19.99 -13.48 6.98
N ASP A 124 19.08 -14.44 6.85
CA ASP A 124 17.91 -14.34 5.98
C ASP A 124 16.94 -13.22 6.45
N ILE A 125 16.78 -13.04 7.76
CA ILE A 125 16.00 -11.94 8.33
C ILE A 125 16.61 -10.57 8.04
N GLU A 126 17.92 -10.40 8.24
CA GLU A 126 18.63 -9.17 7.91
C GLU A 126 18.49 -8.84 6.42
N TYR A 127 18.59 -9.83 5.54
CA TYR A 127 18.37 -9.65 4.11
C TYR A 127 16.94 -9.15 3.81
N ARG A 128 15.91 -9.79 4.38
CA ARG A 128 14.51 -9.36 4.23
C ARG A 128 14.26 -7.95 4.74
N ILE A 129 14.86 -7.56 5.86
CA ILE A 129 14.76 -6.22 6.44
C ILE A 129 15.43 -5.19 5.55
N ASN A 130 16.64 -5.46 5.07
CA ASN A 130 17.36 -4.55 4.18
C ASN A 130 16.63 -4.37 2.85
N ARG A 131 16.09 -5.45 2.30
CA ARG A 131 15.23 -5.40 1.11
C ARG A 131 13.98 -4.57 1.35
N ALA A 132 13.29 -4.79 2.47
CA ALA A 132 12.10 -4.01 2.83
C ALA A 132 12.44 -2.53 3.04
N ARG A 133 13.55 -2.19 3.72
CA ARG A 133 14.01 -0.79 3.88
C ARG A 133 14.28 -0.12 2.53
N ALA A 134 15.02 -0.79 1.66
CA ALA A 134 15.34 -0.26 0.33
C ALA A 134 14.10 -0.11 -0.54
N GLY A 135 13.19 -1.09 -0.50
CA GLY A 135 11.95 -1.08 -1.27
C GLY A 135 10.80 -0.28 -0.65
N TYR A 136 10.90 0.12 0.62
CA TYR A 136 9.82 0.80 1.33
C TYR A 136 9.46 2.13 0.67
N VAL A 137 10.45 2.88 0.18
CA VAL A 137 10.24 4.13 -0.57
C VAL A 137 9.39 3.88 -1.82
N LEU A 138 9.69 2.81 -2.55
CA LEU A 138 8.94 2.47 -3.76
C LEU A 138 7.51 2.02 -3.40
N PHE A 139 7.38 1.16 -2.38
CA PHE A 139 6.09 0.72 -1.86
C PHE A 139 5.19 1.90 -1.46
N ILE A 140 5.71 2.85 -0.68
CA ILE A 140 4.91 3.98 -0.20
C ILE A 140 4.55 4.94 -1.34
N VAL A 141 5.46 5.20 -2.28
CA VAL A 141 5.18 6.05 -3.44
C VAL A 141 4.03 5.47 -4.25
N VAL A 142 4.05 4.17 -4.54
CA VAL A 142 2.97 3.53 -5.31
C VAL A 142 1.65 3.53 -4.53
N LYS A 143 1.68 3.22 -3.22
CA LYS A 143 0.48 3.26 -2.36
C LYS A 143 -0.15 4.66 -2.31
N LEU A 144 0.67 5.69 -2.04
CA LEU A 144 0.21 7.08 -1.96
C LEU A 144 -0.28 7.59 -3.31
N LEU A 145 0.39 7.23 -4.41
CA LEU A 145 -0.02 7.64 -5.74
C LEU A 145 -1.38 7.04 -6.11
N ALA A 146 -1.62 5.77 -5.79
CA ALA A 146 -2.91 5.13 -5.99
C ALA A 146 -4.02 5.83 -5.19
N LEU A 147 -3.78 6.14 -3.91
CA LEU A 147 -4.75 6.83 -3.05
C LEU A 147 -5.00 8.28 -3.51
N ALA A 148 -3.94 9.02 -3.85
CA ALA A 148 -4.04 10.38 -4.36
C ALA A 148 -4.82 10.43 -5.67
N PHE A 149 -4.57 9.49 -6.59
CA PHE A 149 -5.31 9.44 -7.84
C PHE A 149 -6.79 9.12 -7.63
N LEU A 150 -7.12 8.22 -6.69
CA LEU A 150 -8.50 7.94 -6.30
C LEU A 150 -9.20 9.17 -5.72
N LEU A 151 -8.56 9.87 -4.78
CA LEU A 151 -9.11 11.07 -4.17
C LEU A 151 -9.26 12.20 -5.19
N LEU A 152 -8.33 12.35 -6.14
CA LEU A 152 -8.41 13.32 -7.22
C LEU A 152 -9.65 13.09 -8.08
N LEU A 153 -9.92 11.83 -8.45
CA LEU A 153 -11.11 11.50 -9.23
C LEU A 153 -12.41 11.80 -8.49
N ILE A 154 -12.46 11.49 -7.19
CA ILE A 154 -13.62 11.82 -6.35
C ILE A 154 -13.79 13.34 -6.26
N ALA A 155 -12.71 14.09 -6.00
CA ALA A 155 -12.77 15.54 -5.88
C ALA A 155 -13.21 16.21 -7.20
N LEU A 156 -12.71 15.74 -8.34
CA LEU A 156 -13.15 16.21 -9.66
C LEU A 156 -14.61 15.87 -9.93
N PHE A 157 -15.06 14.66 -9.56
CA PHE A 157 -16.46 14.25 -9.70
C PHE A 157 -17.40 15.11 -8.84
N VAL A 158 -17.02 15.38 -7.60
CA VAL A 158 -17.77 16.26 -6.68
C VAL A 158 -17.81 17.68 -7.22
N MET A 159 -16.67 18.22 -7.67
CA MET A 159 -16.59 19.55 -8.29
C MET A 159 -17.52 19.67 -9.50
N PHE A 160 -17.47 18.69 -10.41
CA PHE A 160 -18.35 18.64 -11.58
C PHE A 160 -19.83 18.63 -11.19
N TRP A 161 -20.20 17.82 -10.19
CA TRP A 161 -21.59 17.80 -9.69
C TRP A 161 -22.02 19.13 -9.08
N ILE A 162 -21.16 19.77 -8.29
CA ILE A 162 -21.43 21.06 -7.66
C ILE A 162 -21.61 22.15 -8.72
N THR A 163 -20.74 22.22 -9.74
CA THR A 163 -20.84 23.23 -10.80
C THR A 163 -22.08 23.05 -11.66
N VAL A 164 -22.42 21.80 -12.04
CA VAL A 164 -23.63 21.47 -12.80
C VAL A 164 -24.90 21.75 -12.00
N PHE A 165 -24.93 21.37 -10.72
CA PHE A 165 -26.13 21.49 -9.88
C PHE A 165 -26.42 22.92 -9.42
N LEU A 166 -25.38 23.70 -9.10
CA LEU A 166 -25.52 25.08 -8.62
C LEU A 166 -25.52 26.13 -9.75
N GLY A 167 -25.34 25.72 -11.01
CA GLY A 167 -25.43 26.60 -12.17
C GLY A 167 -24.34 27.67 -12.26
N TYR A 168 -23.20 27.47 -11.59
CA TYR A 168 -22.08 28.41 -11.62
C TYR A 168 -21.34 28.33 -12.97
N ALA A 169 -20.92 29.49 -13.49
CA ALA A 169 -19.96 29.56 -14.58
C ALA A 169 -18.64 28.93 -14.12
N GLU A 170 -18.12 27.96 -14.88
CA GLU A 170 -16.92 27.22 -14.52
C GLU A 170 -15.76 28.20 -14.26
N PRO A 171 -15.11 28.16 -13.08
CA PRO A 171 -13.86 28.88 -12.89
C PRO A 171 -12.83 28.38 -13.91
N PRO A 172 -11.81 29.18 -14.26
CA PRO A 172 -10.79 28.79 -15.23
C PRO A 172 -10.24 27.40 -14.89
N MET A 173 -10.38 26.45 -15.83
CA MET A 173 -10.16 25.01 -15.62
C MET A 173 -8.78 24.68 -14.99
N TRP A 174 -7.77 25.50 -15.27
CA TRP A 174 -6.42 25.35 -14.73
C TRP A 174 -6.31 25.70 -13.24
N LEU A 175 -7.07 26.70 -12.77
CA LEU A 175 -7.01 27.21 -11.41
C LEU A 175 -7.75 26.25 -10.45
N SER A 176 -8.90 25.73 -10.88
CA SER A 176 -9.65 24.71 -10.15
C SER A 176 -8.91 23.37 -10.12
N ALA A 177 -8.33 22.93 -11.23
CA ALA A 177 -7.54 21.68 -11.26
C ALA A 177 -6.32 21.74 -10.34
N THR A 178 -5.58 22.85 -10.33
CA THR A 178 -4.38 22.99 -9.48
C THR A 178 -4.73 22.95 -7.99
N ILE A 179 -5.79 23.67 -7.59
CA ILE A 179 -6.26 23.67 -6.19
C ILE A 179 -6.69 22.25 -5.77
N VAL A 180 -7.45 21.55 -6.63
CA VAL A 180 -7.89 20.18 -6.37
C VAL A 180 -6.69 19.23 -6.22
N ILE A 181 -5.69 19.33 -7.08
CA ILE A 181 -4.47 18.52 -6.99
C ILE A 181 -3.75 18.77 -5.65
N VAL A 182 -3.53 20.03 -5.28
CA VAL A 182 -2.83 20.39 -4.03
C VAL A 182 -3.59 19.89 -2.81
N ILE A 183 -4.91 20.09 -2.76
CA ILE A 183 -5.76 19.61 -1.66
C ILE A 183 -5.72 18.08 -1.59
N THR A 184 -5.82 17.40 -2.73
CA THR A 184 -5.79 15.95 -2.80
C THR A 184 -4.49 15.39 -2.26
N ILE A 185 -3.34 15.94 -2.68
CA ILE A 185 -2.02 15.54 -2.18
C ILE A 185 -1.92 15.79 -0.68
N THR A 186 -2.39 16.95 -0.22
CA THR A 186 -2.36 17.33 1.21
C THR A 186 -3.18 16.36 2.06
N ILE A 187 -4.41 16.03 1.62
CA ILE A 187 -5.28 15.07 2.32
C ILE A 187 -4.66 13.68 2.29
N THR A 188 -4.13 13.23 1.15
CA THR A 188 -3.46 11.93 1.01
C THR A 188 -2.33 11.79 2.01
N LEU A 189 -1.46 12.80 2.09
CA LEU A 189 -0.35 12.82 3.03
C LEU A 189 -0.86 12.87 4.47
N ALA A 190 -1.87 13.69 4.77
CA ALA A 190 -2.42 13.80 6.12
C ALA A 190 -3.03 12.47 6.61
N LEU A 191 -3.73 11.74 5.75
CA LEU A 191 -4.34 10.45 6.10
C LEU A 191 -3.31 9.35 6.38
N GLU A 192 -2.19 9.36 5.68
CA GLU A 192 -1.18 8.29 5.76
C GLU A 192 0.05 8.68 6.60
N TRP A 193 0.16 9.94 7.05
CA TRP A 193 1.34 10.47 7.75
C TRP A 193 1.73 9.63 8.97
N ASP A 194 0.77 9.34 9.84
CA ASP A 194 1.03 8.61 11.09
C ASP A 194 1.47 7.17 10.80
N SER A 195 0.84 6.49 9.84
CA SER A 195 1.28 5.16 9.42
C SER A 195 2.69 5.20 8.86
N LEU A 196 2.99 6.19 8.00
CA LEU A 196 4.30 6.38 7.39
C LEU A 196 5.40 6.54 8.42
N VAL A 197 5.20 7.46 9.36
CA VAL A 197 6.19 7.77 10.40
C VAL A 197 6.40 6.55 11.31
N ASN A 198 5.33 5.86 11.69
CA ASN A 198 5.42 4.67 12.54
C ASN A 198 6.14 3.52 11.85
N ASP A 199 5.86 3.28 10.57
CA ASP A 199 6.51 2.23 9.79
C ASP A 199 7.99 2.50 9.56
N VAL A 200 8.36 3.74 9.27
CA VAL A 200 9.78 4.15 9.16
C VAL A 200 10.47 3.92 10.50
N LYS A 201 9.94 4.46 11.60
CA LYS A 201 10.54 4.26 12.94
C LYS A 201 10.73 2.78 13.26
N ARG A 202 9.71 1.96 12.97
CA ARG A 202 9.74 0.52 13.21
C ARG A 202 10.77 -0.20 12.35
N LEU A 203 10.85 0.11 11.04
CA LEU A 203 11.83 -0.51 10.15
C LEU A 203 13.27 -0.17 10.55
N TRP A 204 13.52 1.06 11.00
CA TRP A 204 14.85 1.50 11.42
C TRP A 204 15.25 0.98 12.81
N SER A 205 14.30 0.82 13.75
CA SER A 205 14.59 0.28 15.09
C SER A 205 14.93 -1.22 15.09
N LEU A 206 14.52 -1.98 14.08
CA LEU A 206 14.79 -3.42 13.98
C LEU A 206 16.28 -3.79 13.96
N GLY A 207 17.15 -2.88 13.52
CA GLY A 207 18.59 -3.13 13.52
C GLY A 207 19.13 -3.37 14.94
N GLY A 208 18.71 -2.54 15.89
CA GLY A 208 19.08 -2.73 17.30
C GLY A 208 18.44 -3.98 17.90
N LEU A 209 17.17 -4.23 17.55
CA LEU A 209 16.40 -5.35 18.10
C LEU A 209 16.96 -6.71 17.69
N ILE A 210 17.48 -6.86 16.46
CA ILE A 210 18.15 -8.09 16.02
C ILE A 210 19.46 -8.34 16.78
N ILE A 211 20.26 -7.28 16.98
CA ILE A 211 21.54 -7.39 17.70
C ILE A 211 21.31 -7.86 19.14
N GLU A 212 20.31 -7.29 19.80
CA GLU A 212 19.92 -7.68 21.16
C GLU A 212 19.42 -9.13 21.23
N LEU A 213 18.62 -9.58 20.25
CA LEU A 213 18.14 -10.96 20.20
C LEU A 213 19.23 -11.97 19.86
N ARG A 214 20.19 -11.61 19.01
CA ARG A 214 21.38 -12.44 18.73
C ARG A 214 22.24 -12.60 19.99
N TRP A 215 22.42 -11.51 20.76
CA TRP A 215 23.13 -11.57 22.04
C TRP A 215 22.38 -12.45 23.05
N LEU A 216 21.05 -12.29 23.15
CA LEU A 216 20.20 -13.13 24.02
C LEU A 216 20.29 -14.62 23.67
N TYR A 217 20.30 -14.96 22.37
CA TYR A 217 20.47 -16.35 21.93
C TYR A 217 21.79 -16.95 22.42
N HIS A 218 22.90 -16.21 22.27
CA HIS A 218 24.20 -16.66 22.76
C HIS A 218 24.26 -16.77 24.29
N GLU A 219 23.63 -15.84 25.02
CA GLU A 219 23.55 -15.89 26.48
C GLU A 219 22.75 -17.12 26.96
N LEU A 220 21.60 -17.39 26.36
CA LEU A 220 20.75 -18.54 26.72
C LEU A 220 21.37 -19.89 26.34
N GLN A 221 22.08 -19.96 25.21
CA GLN A 221 22.79 -21.17 24.80
C GLN A 221 23.95 -21.50 25.75
N GLY A 222 24.66 -20.47 26.25
CA GLY A 222 25.75 -20.65 27.23
C GLY A 222 25.28 -21.05 28.64
N ILE A 223 23.99 -20.89 28.95
CA ILE A 223 23.39 -21.32 30.24
C ILE A 223 22.96 -22.80 30.19
N GLN A 224 22.80 -23.39 29.00
CA GLN A 224 22.43 -24.81 28.84
C GLN A 224 23.62 -25.78 28.79
N THR A 225 24.86 -25.27 28.73
CA THR A 225 26.11 -26.03 28.84
C THR A 225 26.68 -25.96 30.25
#